data_AF-S4RWZ8-F1
#
_entry.id   AF-S4RWZ8-F1
#
_cell.length_a   1.000
_cell.length_b   1.000
_cell.length_c   1.000
_cell.angle_alpha   90.00
_cell.angle_beta   90.00
_cell.angle_gamma   90.00
#
_symmetry.space_group_name_H-M   'P 1'
#
loop_
_entity.id
_entity.type
_entity.pdbx_description
1 polymer ?
#
loop_
_entity_poly.entity_id
_entity_poly.type
_entity_poly.pdbx_seq_one_letter_code
_entity_poly.pdbx_strand_id
1 'polypeptide(L)'
;VTLKTRIYAAVRAKNLDESNWLNTLLDYCYATPSGNPSDITRYDLFLSCKRDPQTTIIENARSQMSKFSFEVFRFVRHKHQHLSTIFLHCNTRLCREVDCPSFGPSNCPSSRWRRVAPRAQNPPEGGGNNRDIATLSAGPIVTRNGTCRLTNSQVDKLKFPSYDVDTNPAITIYALLFVGVLCLGLILLAAFLLVRVRRPLLARRPAGGTPNPAFN
;
A
#
# COMPACT_ATOMS: atom_id res chain seq x y z
N VAL A 1 1.75 22.11 -12.85
CA VAL A 1 0.90 21.93 -14.05
C VAL A 1 -0.16 23.03 -14.09
N THR A 2 -0.55 23.49 -15.28
CA THR A 2 -1.67 24.43 -15.46
C THR A 2 -3.01 23.69 -15.39
N LEU A 3 -4.10 24.40 -15.07
CA LEU A 3 -5.44 23.82 -15.18
C LEU A 3 -5.75 23.43 -16.63
N LYS A 4 -6.67 22.49 -16.80
CA LYS A 4 -7.06 21.93 -18.10
C LYS A 4 -6.01 21.09 -18.83
N THR A 5 -4.86 20.86 -18.21
CA THR A 5 -3.87 19.93 -18.72
C THR A 5 -4.26 18.50 -18.36
N ARG A 6 -4.15 17.58 -19.32
CA ARG A 6 -4.34 16.14 -19.05
C ARG A 6 -3.13 15.53 -18.35
N ILE A 7 -3.39 14.79 -17.29
CA ILE A 7 -2.43 13.92 -16.62
C ILE A 7 -2.69 12.49 -17.06
N TYR A 8 -1.61 11.77 -17.39
CA TYR A 8 -1.65 10.36 -17.73
C TYR A 8 -1.08 9.56 -16.55
N ALA A 9 -1.84 8.58 -16.07
CA ALA A 9 -1.47 7.74 -14.96
C ALA A 9 -1.51 6.27 -15.40
N ALA A 10 -0.60 5.47 -14.83
CA ALA A 10 -0.56 4.05 -15.08
C ALA A 10 -0.21 3.27 -13.81
N VAL A 11 -0.79 2.09 -13.69
CA VAL A 11 -0.43 1.08 -12.69
C VAL A 11 0.04 -0.15 -13.44
N ARG A 12 1.20 -0.67 -13.08
CA ARG A 12 1.80 -1.85 -13.70
C ARG A 12 2.11 -2.88 -12.62
N ALA A 13 1.64 -4.11 -12.83
CA ALA A 13 2.10 -5.24 -12.07
C ALA A 13 3.45 -5.70 -12.64
N LYS A 14 4.42 -5.97 -11.74
CA LYS A 14 5.74 -6.52 -12.06
C LYS A 14 5.83 -7.90 -11.39
N ASN A 15 6.74 -8.76 -11.87
CA ASN A 15 7.04 -10.07 -11.27
C ASN A 15 5.81 -11.00 -11.16
N LEU A 16 4.96 -11.00 -12.19
CA LEU A 16 3.93 -12.01 -12.33
C LEU A 16 4.55 -13.20 -13.06
N ASP A 17 4.30 -14.43 -12.58
CA ASP A 17 4.75 -15.63 -13.26
C ASP A 17 4.22 -15.61 -14.70
N GLU A 18 5.09 -15.90 -15.68
CA GLU A 18 4.75 -15.80 -17.11
C GLU A 18 3.60 -16.75 -17.51
N SER A 19 3.35 -17.79 -16.71
CA SER A 19 2.23 -18.71 -16.84
C SER A 19 0.91 -18.17 -16.28
N ASN A 20 0.91 -17.02 -15.62
CA ASN A 20 -0.24 -16.46 -14.94
C ASN A 20 -0.83 -15.31 -15.78
N TRP A 21 -1.91 -15.60 -16.51
CA TRP A 21 -2.67 -14.64 -17.32
C TRP A 21 -3.50 -13.67 -16.46
N LEU A 22 -2.81 -12.94 -15.58
CA LEU A 22 -3.40 -11.93 -14.71
C LEU A 22 -3.30 -10.55 -15.35
N ASN A 23 -4.43 -9.86 -15.34
CA ASN A 23 -4.55 -8.47 -15.73
C ASN A 23 -4.64 -7.59 -14.49
N THR A 24 -4.05 -6.41 -14.58
CA THR A 24 -4.17 -5.35 -13.58
C THR A 24 -5.51 -4.66 -13.79
N LEU A 25 -6.36 -4.64 -12.76
CA LEU A 25 -7.66 -3.98 -12.76
C LEU A 25 -7.66 -2.83 -11.75
N LEU A 26 -8.05 -1.65 -12.20
CA LEU A 26 -8.36 -0.48 -11.37
C LEU A 26 -9.86 -0.45 -11.11
N ASP A 27 -10.27 -0.70 -9.87
CA ASP A 27 -11.68 -0.69 -9.45
C ASP A 27 -12.19 0.72 -9.20
N TYR A 28 -11.34 1.54 -8.57
CA TYR A 28 -11.70 2.86 -8.08
C TYR A 28 -10.46 3.73 -7.98
N CYS A 29 -10.44 4.83 -8.73
CA CYS A 29 -9.41 5.86 -8.62
C CYS A 29 -10.02 7.20 -8.23
N TYR A 30 -9.39 7.85 -7.27
CA TYR A 30 -9.82 9.12 -6.71
C TYR A 30 -8.62 9.98 -6.35
N ALA A 31 -8.87 11.25 -6.13
CA ALA A 31 -7.86 12.22 -5.77
C ALA A 31 -8.19 12.88 -4.44
N THR A 32 -7.17 13.32 -3.70
CA THR A 32 -7.28 14.00 -2.41
C THR A 32 -6.33 15.22 -2.37
N PRO A 33 -6.59 16.22 -1.51
CA PRO A 33 -5.71 17.37 -1.36
C PRO A 33 -4.44 17.07 -0.54
N SER A 34 -4.41 15.95 0.20
CA SER A 34 -3.30 15.51 1.05
C SER A 34 -2.85 14.08 0.70
N GLY A 35 -1.63 13.70 1.09
CA GLY A 35 -1.13 12.35 0.81
C GLY A 35 -1.86 11.22 1.55
N ASN A 36 -2.86 11.54 2.39
CA ASN A 36 -3.65 10.57 3.11
C ASN A 36 -4.78 10.01 2.21
N PRO A 37 -4.77 8.71 1.86
CA PRO A 37 -5.84 8.09 1.08
C PRO A 37 -7.22 8.16 1.77
N SER A 38 -7.24 8.35 3.08
CA SER A 38 -8.45 8.45 3.91
C SER A 38 -8.93 9.90 4.11
N ASP A 39 -8.38 10.89 3.38
CA ASP A 39 -8.85 12.27 3.45
C ASP A 39 -10.37 12.34 3.19
N ILE A 40 -11.09 13.12 4.00
CA ILE A 40 -12.53 13.32 3.85
C ILE A 40 -12.85 14.05 2.54
N THR A 41 -11.96 14.95 2.12
CA THR A 41 -12.06 15.66 0.86
C THR A 41 -11.46 14.79 -0.24
N ARG A 42 -12.31 14.28 -1.12
CA ARG A 42 -11.90 13.44 -2.24
C ARG A 42 -12.68 13.79 -3.50
N TYR A 43 -12.08 13.49 -4.64
CA TYR A 43 -12.69 13.65 -5.95
C TYR A 43 -12.59 12.34 -6.73
N ASP A 44 -13.72 11.75 -7.06
CA ASP A 44 -13.78 10.45 -7.71
C ASP A 44 -13.52 10.61 -9.22
N LEU A 45 -12.43 10.03 -9.72
CA LEU A 45 -12.10 10.07 -11.15
C LEU A 45 -12.90 9.01 -11.91
N PHE A 46 -12.87 7.79 -11.40
CA PHE A 46 -13.74 6.73 -11.87
C PHE A 46 -13.85 5.61 -10.83
N LEU A 47 -15.00 4.96 -10.87
CA LEU A 47 -15.23 3.61 -10.35
C LEU A 47 -15.72 2.73 -11.51
N SER A 48 -15.70 1.41 -11.35
CA SER A 48 -16.16 0.46 -12.38
C SER A 48 -17.50 0.83 -13.05
N CYS A 49 -18.40 1.47 -12.30
CA CYS A 49 -19.76 1.82 -12.74
C CYS A 49 -19.99 3.29 -13.12
N LYS A 50 -19.08 4.19 -12.79
CA LYS A 50 -19.26 5.63 -13.00
C LYS A 50 -17.91 6.27 -13.26
N ARG A 51 -17.86 7.05 -14.33
CA ARG A 51 -16.66 7.77 -14.74
C ARG A 51 -16.95 9.26 -14.74
N ASP A 52 -16.02 10.03 -14.22
CA ASP A 52 -16.03 11.47 -14.39
C ASP A 52 -15.90 11.84 -15.89
N PRO A 53 -16.64 12.84 -16.40
CA PRO A 53 -16.57 13.22 -17.82
C PRO A 53 -15.18 13.66 -18.28
N GLN A 54 -14.35 14.19 -17.38
CA GLN A 54 -12.98 14.63 -17.68
C GLN A 54 -11.95 13.51 -17.53
N THR A 55 -12.40 12.29 -17.17
CA THR A 55 -11.56 11.11 -17.06
C THR A 55 -11.75 10.18 -18.27
N THR A 56 -10.65 9.68 -18.81
CA THR A 56 -10.61 8.74 -19.94
C THR A 56 -9.83 7.50 -19.54
N ILE A 57 -10.48 6.34 -19.58
CA ILE A 57 -9.84 5.04 -19.37
C ILE A 57 -9.22 4.63 -20.71
N ILE A 58 -7.91 4.44 -20.75
CA ILE A 58 -7.15 4.07 -21.95
C ILE A 58 -7.05 2.55 -22.03
N GLU A 59 -6.74 1.92 -20.88
CA GLU A 59 -6.57 0.48 -20.75
C GLU A 59 -6.91 0.10 -19.30
N ASN A 60 -7.80 -0.87 -19.09
CA ASN A 60 -8.10 -1.37 -17.75
C ASN A 60 -8.47 -2.85 -17.82
N ALA A 61 -7.86 -3.68 -16.97
CA ALA A 61 -8.13 -5.12 -16.87
C ALA A 61 -7.94 -5.93 -18.17
N ARG A 62 -7.04 -5.46 -19.05
CA ARG A 62 -6.71 -6.12 -20.33
C ARG A 62 -5.28 -6.64 -20.43
N SER A 63 -4.39 -6.12 -19.60
CA SER A 63 -3.01 -6.53 -19.51
C SER A 63 -2.52 -6.34 -18.07
N GLN A 64 -1.25 -6.66 -17.82
CA GLN A 64 -0.57 -6.34 -16.56
C GLN A 64 -0.41 -4.82 -16.32
N MET A 65 -0.88 -3.97 -17.23
CA MET A 65 -0.85 -2.52 -17.12
C MET A 65 -2.25 -1.92 -17.31
N SER A 66 -2.62 -1.03 -16.39
CA SER A 66 -3.83 -0.21 -16.50
C SER A 66 -3.45 1.25 -16.63
N LYS A 67 -4.08 1.94 -17.57
CA LYS A 67 -3.78 3.33 -17.96
C LYS A 67 -5.06 4.13 -18.03
N PHE A 68 -5.00 5.34 -17.50
CA PHE A 68 -6.07 6.32 -17.65
C PHE A 68 -5.50 7.73 -17.69
N SER A 69 -6.33 8.68 -18.08
CA SER A 69 -5.99 10.10 -18.03
C SER A 69 -7.14 10.89 -17.44
N PHE A 70 -6.82 12.04 -16.86
CA PHE A 70 -7.81 12.97 -16.33
C PHE A 70 -7.34 14.41 -16.52
N GLU A 71 -8.30 15.33 -16.64
CA GLU A 71 -8.00 16.75 -16.64
C GLU A 71 -7.65 17.24 -15.23
N VAL A 72 -6.51 17.92 -15.08
CA VAL A 72 -6.07 18.38 -13.77
C VAL A 72 -6.93 19.55 -13.27
N PHE A 73 -7.33 19.47 -12.00
CA PHE A 73 -8.24 20.41 -11.36
C PHE A 73 -7.63 21.05 -10.10
N ARG A 74 -8.45 21.79 -9.34
CA ARG A 74 -8.07 22.40 -8.08
C ARG A 74 -9.08 22.04 -6.99
N PHE A 75 -8.59 21.65 -5.82
CA PHE A 75 -9.46 21.47 -4.66
C PHE A 75 -9.93 22.82 -4.10
N VAL A 76 -11.21 22.91 -3.78
CA VAL A 76 -11.82 24.12 -3.17
C VAL A 76 -11.15 24.47 -1.84
N ARG A 77 -10.66 23.46 -1.08
CA ARG A 77 -9.87 23.66 0.14
C ARG A 77 -8.66 24.58 -0.07
N HIS A 78 -8.09 24.59 -1.27
CA HIS A 78 -6.96 25.44 -1.61
C HIS A 78 -7.39 26.77 -2.25
N LYS A 79 -8.66 27.19 -2.24
CA LYS A 79 -9.15 28.38 -2.96
C LYS A 79 -8.27 29.65 -2.79
N HIS A 80 -7.76 29.89 -1.59
CA HIS A 80 -6.94 31.07 -1.25
C HIS A 80 -5.42 30.86 -1.35
N GLN A 81 -4.99 29.69 -1.81
CA GLN A 81 -3.59 29.38 -2.02
C GLN A 81 -3.20 29.58 -3.49
N HIS A 82 -1.94 29.87 -3.77
CA HIS A 82 -1.45 29.96 -5.16
C HIS A 82 -1.21 28.59 -5.80
N LEU A 83 -1.02 27.56 -4.96
CA LEU A 83 -0.73 26.19 -5.35
C LEU A 83 -1.84 25.29 -4.83
N SER A 84 -2.14 24.20 -5.55
CA SER A 84 -2.97 23.11 -5.04
C SER A 84 -2.26 21.81 -5.32
N THR A 85 -2.16 20.98 -4.29
CA THR A 85 -1.66 19.62 -4.40
C THR A 85 -2.82 18.68 -4.71
N ILE A 86 -2.53 17.70 -5.56
CA ILE A 86 -3.40 16.57 -5.84
C ILE A 86 -2.59 15.30 -5.59
N PHE A 87 -3.12 14.42 -4.77
CA PHE A 87 -2.63 13.05 -4.62
C PHE A 87 -3.64 12.13 -5.27
N LEU A 88 -3.15 11.20 -6.08
CA LEU A 88 -3.93 10.20 -6.77
C LEU A 88 -3.89 8.91 -5.94
N HIS A 89 -5.04 8.27 -5.78
CA HIS A 89 -5.19 7.01 -5.09
C HIS A 89 -6.01 6.07 -5.97
N CYS A 90 -5.55 4.82 -6.11
CA CYS A 90 -6.25 3.81 -6.88
C CYS A 90 -6.32 2.49 -6.10
N ASN A 91 -7.52 1.94 -5.99
CA ASN A 91 -7.75 0.58 -5.55
C ASN A 91 -7.55 -0.34 -6.76
N THR A 92 -6.54 -1.18 -6.69
CA THR A 92 -6.15 -2.10 -7.74
C THR A 92 -6.24 -3.54 -7.25
N ARG A 93 -6.57 -4.45 -8.15
CA ARG A 93 -6.47 -5.90 -7.94
C ARG A 93 -5.93 -6.59 -9.18
N LEU A 94 -5.53 -7.84 -9.04
CA LEU A 94 -5.24 -8.72 -10.17
C LEU A 94 -6.49 -9.56 -10.47
N CYS A 95 -6.81 -9.73 -11.75
CA CYS A 95 -7.90 -10.60 -12.20
C CYS A 95 -7.43 -11.47 -13.37
N ARG A 96 -7.95 -12.69 -13.48
CA ARG A 96 -7.78 -13.48 -14.71
C ARG A 96 -8.64 -12.88 -15.81
N GLU A 97 -8.22 -13.00 -17.06
CA GLU A 97 -8.94 -12.46 -18.22
C GLU A 97 -10.44 -12.83 -18.23
N VAL A 98 -10.76 -14.08 -17.87
CA VAL A 98 -12.15 -14.57 -17.80
C VAL A 98 -12.97 -13.96 -16.66
N ASP A 99 -12.30 -13.55 -15.57
CA ASP A 99 -12.96 -13.01 -14.38
C ASP A 99 -13.05 -11.47 -14.44
N CYS A 100 -12.16 -10.81 -15.19
CA CYS A 100 -12.11 -9.35 -15.27
C CYS A 100 -13.43 -8.68 -15.69
N PRO A 101 -14.22 -9.20 -16.66
CA PRO A 101 -15.52 -8.63 -17.01
C PRO A 101 -16.51 -8.59 -15.85
N SER A 102 -16.34 -9.47 -14.86
CA SER A 102 -17.24 -9.53 -13.71
C SER A 102 -17.21 -8.25 -12.86
N PHE A 103 -16.09 -7.52 -12.93
CA PHE A 103 -15.86 -6.25 -12.23
C PHE A 103 -16.15 -5.01 -13.11
N GLY A 104 -16.60 -5.22 -14.34
CA GLY A 104 -16.84 -4.16 -15.31
C GLY A 104 -18.18 -3.43 -15.13
N PRO A 105 -18.42 -2.38 -15.94
CA PRO A 105 -19.63 -1.55 -15.88
C PRO A 105 -20.93 -2.30 -16.19
N SER A 106 -20.88 -3.49 -16.78
CA SER A 106 -22.06 -4.31 -17.07
C SER A 106 -22.70 -4.92 -15.83
N ASN A 107 -21.94 -5.09 -14.75
CA ASN A 107 -22.37 -5.76 -13.53
C ASN A 107 -22.64 -4.79 -12.38
N CYS A 108 -23.08 -3.58 -12.72
CA CYS A 108 -23.38 -2.54 -11.75
C CYS A 108 -24.74 -2.78 -11.09
N PRO A 109 -24.81 -3.05 -9.76
CA PRO A 109 -26.06 -3.25 -9.06
C PRO A 109 -26.89 -1.95 -9.10
N SER A 110 -28.04 -2.00 -9.77
CA SER A 110 -28.85 -0.84 -10.15
C SER A 110 -29.51 -0.06 -9.01
N SER A 111 -29.48 -0.54 -7.75
CA SER A 111 -30.28 0.08 -6.68
C SER A 111 -29.57 0.39 -5.35
N ARG A 112 -28.32 -0.05 -5.13
CA ARG A 112 -27.69 0.01 -3.78
C ARG A 112 -26.38 0.80 -3.67
N TRP A 113 -25.77 1.21 -4.78
CA TRP A 113 -24.46 1.90 -4.75
C TRP A 113 -24.53 3.37 -4.30
N ARG A 114 -25.72 3.99 -4.27
CA ARG A 114 -25.92 5.30 -3.62
C ARG A 114 -25.61 5.27 -2.12
N ARG A 115 -25.59 4.08 -1.51
CA ARG A 115 -25.20 3.83 -0.10
C ARG A 115 -23.85 3.11 0.07
N VAL A 116 -23.11 2.85 -1.03
CA VAL A 116 -21.71 2.34 -1.02
C VAL A 116 -20.70 3.44 -1.42
N ALA A 117 -21.21 4.64 -1.72
CA ALA A 117 -20.45 5.89 -1.58
C ALA A 117 -20.56 6.57 -0.19
N PRO A 118 -20.69 5.91 0.98
CA PRO A 118 -20.31 6.55 2.21
C PRO A 118 -18.78 6.48 2.26
N ARG A 119 -18.13 7.55 2.73
CA ARG A 119 -16.84 7.51 3.43
C ARG A 119 -16.02 6.24 3.17
N ALA A 120 -14.86 6.33 2.50
CA ALA A 120 -13.79 5.36 2.78
C ALA A 120 -13.25 5.59 4.21
N GLN A 121 -14.12 5.31 5.18
CA GLN A 121 -13.77 4.77 6.46
C GLN A 121 -14.00 3.29 6.24
N ASN A 122 -12.89 2.61 5.96
CA ASN A 122 -12.74 1.18 5.75
C ASN A 122 -13.10 0.69 4.33
N PRO A 123 -12.23 -0.13 3.71
CA PRO A 123 -12.60 -0.98 2.58
C PRO A 123 -13.90 -1.72 2.92
N PRO A 124 -14.81 -1.99 1.98
CA PRO A 124 -16.06 -2.67 2.28
C PRO A 124 -15.79 -4.05 2.89
N GLU A 125 -15.87 -4.13 4.22
CA GLU A 125 -15.97 -5.40 4.95
C GLU A 125 -17.35 -5.98 4.68
N GLY A 126 -17.39 -7.03 3.85
CA GLY A 126 -18.53 -7.93 3.74
C GLY A 126 -19.08 -8.10 2.33
N GLY A 127 -18.78 -9.26 1.73
CA GLY A 127 -19.57 -9.81 0.62
C GLY A 127 -18.82 -10.14 -0.67
N GLY A 128 -17.51 -10.40 -0.60
CA GLY A 128 -16.69 -10.86 -1.71
C GLY A 128 -15.22 -10.71 -1.31
N ASN A 129 -14.40 -11.73 -1.52
CA ASN A 129 -13.06 -11.91 -0.95
C ASN A 129 -12.21 -10.62 -1.02
N ASN A 130 -12.21 -9.81 0.06
CA ASN A 130 -11.65 -8.46 0.08
C ASN A 130 -10.12 -8.42 0.27
N ARG A 131 -9.45 -9.58 0.15
CA ARG A 131 -8.02 -9.75 0.41
C ARG A 131 -7.12 -9.38 -0.78
N ASP A 132 -7.72 -9.14 -1.94
CA ASP A 132 -6.99 -8.99 -3.21
C ASP A 132 -6.89 -7.52 -3.68
N ILE A 133 -7.37 -6.56 -2.88
CA ILE A 133 -7.35 -5.13 -3.22
C ILE A 133 -6.17 -4.44 -2.52
N ALA A 134 -5.34 -3.77 -3.30
CA ALA A 134 -4.29 -2.88 -2.81
C ALA A 134 -4.61 -1.42 -3.17
N THR A 135 -4.41 -0.49 -2.24
CA THR A 135 -4.52 0.95 -2.51
C THR A 135 -3.14 1.52 -2.82
N LEU A 136 -2.93 1.96 -4.06
CA LEU A 136 -1.71 2.62 -4.51
C LEU A 136 -1.90 4.13 -4.52
N SER A 137 -0.87 4.88 -4.15
CA SER A 137 -0.92 6.34 -4.08
C SER A 137 0.24 6.98 -4.84
N ALA A 138 -0.02 8.07 -5.56
CA ALA A 138 0.99 8.83 -6.29
C ALA A 138 0.76 10.34 -6.12
N GLY A 139 1.82 11.12 -6.06
CA GLY A 139 1.73 12.58 -5.95
C GLY A 139 2.94 13.20 -5.26
N PRO A 140 2.94 14.53 -5.05
CA PRO A 140 1.85 15.45 -5.37
C PRO A 140 1.95 15.95 -6.81
N ILE A 141 0.81 16.00 -7.47
CA ILE A 141 0.63 16.81 -8.68
C ILE A 141 0.32 18.23 -8.22
N VAL A 142 1.23 19.16 -8.47
CA VAL A 142 1.06 20.55 -8.06
C VAL A 142 0.46 21.35 -9.21
N THR A 143 -0.75 21.87 -9.01
CA THR A 143 -1.37 22.86 -9.88
C THR A 143 -1.13 24.26 -9.37
N ARG A 144 -1.03 25.21 -10.30
CA ARG A 144 -0.70 26.60 -10.01
C ARG A 144 -1.69 27.54 -10.67
N ASN A 145 -2.07 28.60 -9.96
CA ASN A 145 -2.75 29.74 -10.58
C ASN A 145 -1.73 30.65 -11.31
N GLY A 146 -2.04 31.15 -12.50
CA GLY A 146 -1.10 31.65 -13.52
C GLY A 146 -0.04 32.70 -13.10
N THR A 147 -0.16 33.30 -11.92
CA THR A 147 0.75 34.34 -11.41
C THR A 147 1.87 33.85 -10.49
N CYS A 148 1.84 32.60 -10.03
CA CYS A 148 2.87 32.12 -9.11
C CYS A 148 4.15 31.70 -9.87
N ARG A 149 5.33 32.01 -9.33
CA ARG A 149 6.64 31.51 -9.80
C ARG A 149 7.24 30.72 -8.65
N LEU A 150 7.43 29.40 -8.84
CA LEU A 150 8.12 28.58 -7.85
C LEU A 150 9.63 28.79 -8.01
N THR A 151 10.30 29.08 -6.90
CA THR A 151 11.77 29.00 -6.83
C THR A 151 12.20 27.55 -6.61
N ASN A 152 13.45 27.21 -6.94
CA ASN A 152 13.98 25.84 -6.78
C ASN A 152 13.79 25.30 -5.34
N SER A 153 13.97 26.16 -4.33
CA SER A 153 13.77 25.81 -2.92
C SER A 153 12.32 25.46 -2.55
N GLN A 154 11.32 26.04 -3.24
CA GLN A 154 9.92 25.67 -3.07
C GLN A 154 9.57 24.38 -3.82
N VAL A 155 10.21 24.13 -4.95
CA VAL A 155 10.09 22.86 -5.69
C VAL A 155 10.60 21.69 -4.86
N ASP A 156 11.71 21.85 -4.14
CA ASP A 156 12.27 20.78 -3.31
C ASP A 156 11.36 20.40 -2.14
N LYS A 157 10.63 21.36 -1.55
CA LYS A 157 9.62 21.07 -0.52
C LYS A 157 8.38 20.34 -1.05
N LEU A 158 8.13 20.39 -2.36
CA LEU A 158 6.98 19.75 -3.00
C LEU A 158 7.30 18.34 -3.51
N LYS A 159 8.57 17.92 -3.51
CA LYS A 159 8.96 16.55 -3.85
C LYS A 159 8.56 15.61 -2.72
N PHE A 160 7.56 14.77 -2.96
CA PHE A 160 7.33 13.60 -2.13
C PHE A 160 8.31 12.50 -2.53
N PRO A 161 8.72 11.61 -1.61
CA PRO A 161 9.49 10.45 -1.95
C PRO A 161 8.67 9.59 -2.93
N SER A 162 9.14 9.50 -4.17
CA SER A 162 8.66 8.50 -5.12
C SER A 162 9.06 7.15 -4.54
N TYR A 163 8.11 6.40 -4.00
CA TYR A 163 8.35 5.05 -3.49
C TYR A 163 8.32 4.09 -4.69
N ASP A 164 9.41 4.09 -5.47
CA ASP A 164 9.66 3.01 -6.43
C ASP A 164 10.08 1.80 -5.60
N VAL A 165 9.20 0.80 -5.48
CA VAL A 165 9.55 -0.48 -4.85
C VAL A 165 10.42 -1.25 -5.85
N ASP A 166 11.66 -0.82 -6.01
CA ASP A 166 12.69 -1.61 -6.66
C ASP A 166 13.20 -2.62 -5.63
N THR A 167 12.63 -3.82 -5.68
CA THR A 167 13.14 -4.98 -4.95
C THR A 167 14.49 -5.38 -5.56
N ASN A 168 15.58 -4.75 -5.11
CA ASN A 168 16.93 -5.22 -5.39
C ASN A 168 17.20 -6.47 -4.52
N PRO A 169 17.36 -7.67 -5.10
CA PRO A 169 17.51 -8.91 -4.33
C PRO A 169 18.76 -8.93 -3.44
N ALA A 170 19.75 -8.08 -3.71
CA ALA A 170 20.94 -7.96 -2.88
C ALA A 170 20.63 -7.41 -1.48
N ILE A 171 19.77 -6.38 -1.38
CA ILE A 171 19.47 -5.69 -0.11
C ILE A 171 18.71 -6.63 0.84
N THR A 172 17.79 -7.43 0.30
CA THR A 172 17.02 -8.42 1.07
C THR A 172 17.91 -9.53 1.65
N ILE A 173 18.94 -9.95 0.91
CA ILE A 173 19.88 -10.99 1.35
C ILE A 173 20.76 -10.49 2.50
N TYR A 174 21.30 -9.27 2.42
CA TYR A 174 22.11 -8.71 3.50
C TYR A 174 21.32 -8.53 4.80
N ALA A 175 20.05 -8.12 4.70
CA ALA A 175 19.17 -8.00 5.87
C ALA A 175 18.93 -9.34 6.56
N LEU A 176 18.69 -10.42 5.80
CA LEU A 176 18.49 -11.78 6.34
C LEU A 176 19.74 -12.32 7.03
N LEU A 177 20.93 -12.11 6.43
CA LEU A 177 22.20 -12.53 7.03
C LEU A 177 22.47 -11.81 8.35
N PHE A 178 22.22 -10.51 8.41
CA PHE A 178 22.43 -9.72 9.62
C PHE A 178 21.52 -10.17 10.77
N VAL A 179 20.24 -10.43 10.48
CA VAL A 179 19.28 -10.96 11.47
C VAL A 179 19.70 -12.35 11.95
N GLY A 180 20.16 -13.23 11.04
CA GLY A 180 20.65 -14.55 11.40
C GLY A 180 21.84 -14.52 12.37
N VAL A 181 22.81 -13.64 12.13
CA VAL A 181 23.98 -13.46 13.02
C VAL A 181 23.57 -12.97 14.39
N LEU A 182 22.64 -12.00 14.47
CA LEU A 182 22.12 -11.52 15.74
C LEU A 182 21.39 -12.61 16.53
N CYS A 183 20.54 -13.39 15.86
CA CYS A 183 19.83 -14.51 16.50
C CYS A 183 20.80 -15.57 17.03
N LEU A 184 21.82 -15.96 16.26
CA LEU A 184 22.85 -16.90 16.71
C LEU A 184 23.63 -16.35 17.91
N GLY A 185 24.00 -15.07 17.89
CA GLY A 185 24.67 -14.41 19.02
C GLY A 185 23.84 -14.46 20.31
N LEU A 186 22.54 -14.19 20.22
CA LEU A 186 21.63 -14.26 21.38
C LEU A 186 21.46 -15.68 21.91
N ILE A 187 21.39 -16.69 21.03
CA ILE A 187 21.30 -18.10 21.44
C ILE A 187 22.57 -18.52 22.18
N LEU A 188 23.75 -18.16 21.66
CA LEU A 188 25.03 -18.46 22.31
C LEU A 188 25.17 -17.75 23.67
N LEU A 189 24.74 -16.49 23.76
CA LEU A 189 24.71 -15.75 25.03
C LEU A 189 23.78 -16.41 26.05
N ALA A 190 22.56 -16.79 25.63
CA ALA A 190 21.61 -17.47 26.50
C ALA A 190 22.15 -18.82 26.99
N ALA A 191 22.74 -19.63 26.10
CA ALA A 191 23.39 -20.88 26.47
C ALA A 191 24.54 -20.67 27.46
N PHE A 192 25.38 -19.65 27.23
CA PHE A 192 26.48 -19.31 28.13
C PHE A 192 25.99 -18.90 29.52
N LEU A 193 24.93 -18.08 29.60
CA LEU A 193 24.30 -17.68 30.86
C LEU A 193 23.69 -18.90 31.57
N LEU A 194 23.00 -19.79 30.85
CA LEU A 194 22.45 -21.03 31.42
C LEU A 194 23.54 -21.94 31.98
N VAL A 195 24.68 -22.08 31.28
CA VAL A 195 25.83 -22.86 31.77
C VAL A 195 26.46 -22.19 32.99
N ARG A 196 26.65 -20.87 32.99
CA ARG A 196 27.19 -20.14 34.14
C ARG A 196 26.29 -20.17 35.36
N VAL A 197 24.97 -20.16 35.19
CA VAL A 197 23.98 -20.24 36.29
C VAL A 197 23.80 -21.68 36.79
N ARG A 198 23.94 -22.70 35.94
CA ARG A 198 23.90 -24.12 36.37
C ARG A 198 25.14 -24.56 37.16
N ARG A 199 26.32 -24.01 36.86
CA ARG A 199 27.57 -24.32 37.58
C ARG A 199 27.51 -24.12 39.12
N PRO A 200 26.95 -23.02 39.67
CA PRO A 200 26.82 -22.85 41.12
C PRO A 200 25.75 -23.74 41.77
N LEU A 201 24.79 -24.29 41.02
CA LEU A 201 23.74 -25.17 41.57
C LEU A 201 24.22 -26.61 41.83
N LEU A 202 25.18 -27.11 41.06
CA LEU A 202 25.77 -28.45 41.28
C LEU A 202 26.86 -28.47 42.36
N ALA A 203 27.36 -27.31 42.79
CA ALA A 203 28.35 -27.18 43.86
C ALA A 203 27.75 -27.21 45.27
N ARG A 204 26.41 -27.20 45.42
CA ARG A 204 25.71 -27.17 46.71
C ARG A 204 24.93 -28.48 46.93
N ARG A 205 25.63 -29.60 47.16
CA ARG A 205 25.05 -30.83 47.73
C ARG A 205 25.27 -30.82 49.25
N PRO A 206 24.22 -30.83 50.09
CA PRO A 206 24.36 -31.28 51.47
C PRO A 206 24.50 -32.81 51.47
N ALA A 207 25.48 -33.30 52.22
CA ALA A 207 25.68 -34.71 52.49
C ALA A 207 24.69 -35.23 53.55
N GLY A 208 24.30 -36.50 53.41
CA GLY A 208 23.92 -37.35 54.54
C GLY A 208 22.43 -37.38 54.88
N GLY A 209 21.71 -38.35 54.32
CA GLY A 209 20.51 -38.93 54.94
C GLY A 209 20.86 -40.33 55.45
N THR A 210 20.69 -40.54 56.75
CA THR A 210 20.94 -41.78 57.51
C THR A 210 20.00 -42.92 57.07
N PRO A 211 20.41 -44.21 57.17
CA PRO A 211 19.51 -45.34 56.99
C PRO A 211 18.66 -45.53 58.26
N ASN A 212 17.34 -45.60 58.11
CA ASN A 212 16.42 -45.88 59.21
C ASN A 212 16.39 -47.41 59.47
N PRO A 213 16.62 -47.90 60.70
CA PRO A 213 16.60 -49.31 61.01
C PRO A 213 15.17 -49.72 61.40
N ALA A 214 14.52 -50.46 60.51
CA ALA A 214 13.36 -51.27 60.87
C ALA A 214 13.46 -52.55 60.04
N PHE A 215 14.21 -53.51 60.55
CA PHE A 215 14.02 -54.92 60.21
C PHE A 215 12.81 -55.45 60.97
N ASN A 216 12.24 -56.53 60.40
CA ASN A 216 11.59 -57.64 61.10
C ASN A 216 11.88 -57.74 62.60
#